data_AF-A0A941XWR1-F1
#
_entry.id   AF-A0A941XWR1-F1
#
_cell.length_a   1.000
_cell.length_b   1.000
_cell.length_c   1.000
_cell.angle_alpha   90.00
_cell.angle_beta   90.00
_cell.angle_gamma   90.00
#
_symmetry.space_group_name_H-M   'P 1'
#
loop_
_entity.id
_entity.type
_entity.pdbx_description
1 polymer ?
#
loop_
_entity_poly.entity_id
_entity_poly.type
_entity_poly.pdbx_seq_one_letter_code
_entity_poly.pdbx_strand_id
1 'polypeptide(L)'
;MVTHIPADRLVQLRADSIAADRAAGRFVDPSIIYQCTKVLDRRGEAWAAAILGRDISRRSIADPSRPWLDAGEDRALVAADTEEDRAAIAHLDPDENP
;
A
#
# COMPACT_ATOMS: atom_id res chain seq x y z
N MET A 1 13.49 7.95 5.98
CA MET A 1 12.21 8.58 5.58
C MET A 1 11.25 7.43 5.33
N VAL A 2 10.06 7.40 5.94
CA VAL A 2 9.21 6.20 5.85
C VAL A 2 8.36 6.20 4.58
N THR A 3 7.91 7.36 4.10
CA THR A 3 7.22 7.52 2.81
C THR A 3 7.38 8.98 2.33
N HIS A 4 7.35 9.22 1.03
CA HIS A 4 7.35 10.56 0.42
C HIS A 4 5.93 11.03 0.06
N ILE A 5 4.91 10.18 0.25
CA ILE A 5 3.52 10.53 -0.05
C ILE A 5 3.01 11.54 1.00
N PRO A 6 2.42 12.67 0.58
CA PRO A 6 1.80 13.63 1.48
C PRO A 6 0.68 13.02 2.35
N ALA A 7 0.49 13.54 3.57
CA ALA A 7 -0.43 12.96 4.54
C ALA A 7 -1.91 13.00 4.10
N ASP A 8 -2.35 14.10 3.48
CA ASP A 8 -3.67 14.25 2.87
C ASP A 8 -3.89 13.21 1.77
N ARG A 9 -2.85 12.96 0.97
CA ARG A 9 -2.88 11.98 -0.10
C ARG A 9 -2.96 10.55 0.44
N LEU A 10 -2.27 10.23 1.53
CA LEU A 10 -2.41 8.94 2.23
C LEU A 10 -3.84 8.71 2.72
N VAL A 11 -4.51 9.74 3.25
CA VAL A 11 -5.91 9.64 3.69
C VAL A 11 -6.82 9.31 2.50
N GLN A 12 -6.65 10.01 1.38
CA GLN A 12 -7.42 9.74 0.17
C GLN A 12 -7.18 8.32 -0.36
N LEU A 13 -5.93 7.89 -0.41
CA LEU A 13 -5.55 6.58 -0.93
C LEU A 13 -6.17 5.44 -0.10
N ARG A 14 -6.18 5.57 1.24
CA ARG A 14 -6.86 4.60 2.12
C ARG A 14 -8.36 4.57 1.85
N ALA A 15 -9.00 5.73 1.72
CA ALA A 15 -10.43 5.83 1.44
C ALA A 15 -10.79 5.19 0.09
N ASP A 16 -10.02 5.48 -0.95
CA ASP A 16 -10.20 4.93 -2.30
C ASP A 16 -10.03 3.41 -2.28
N SER A 17 -9.04 2.90 -1.54
CA SER A 17 -8.75 1.45 -1.47
C SER A 17 -9.85 0.68 -0.73
N ILE A 18 -10.41 1.24 0.34
CA ILE A 18 -11.58 0.69 1.04
C ILE A 18 -12.80 0.69 0.12
N ALA A 19 -13.01 1.75 -0.65
CA ALA A 19 -14.12 1.82 -1.61
C ALA A 19 -13.95 0.78 -2.73
N ALA A 20 -12.74 0.62 -3.26
CA ALA A 20 -12.41 -0.36 -4.29
C ALA A 20 -12.61 -1.80 -3.80
N ASP A 21 -12.17 -2.12 -2.57
CA ASP A 21 -12.41 -3.42 -1.95
C ASP A 21 -13.92 -3.73 -1.84
N ARG A 22 -14.71 -2.77 -1.34
CA ARG A 22 -16.16 -2.91 -1.26
C ARG A 22 -16.81 -3.12 -2.63
N ALA A 23 -16.34 -2.41 -3.66
CA ALA A 23 -16.84 -2.53 -5.02
C ALA A 23 -16.49 -3.88 -5.67
N ALA A 24 -15.33 -4.47 -5.35
CA ALA A 24 -14.95 -5.81 -5.79
C ALA A 24 -15.82 -6.92 -5.16
N GLY A 25 -16.57 -6.60 -4.11
CA GLY A 25 -17.50 -7.53 -3.46
C GLY A 25 -16.80 -8.51 -2.52
N ARG A 26 -17.30 -9.75 -2.43
CA ARG A 26 -16.77 -10.76 -1.48
C ARG A 26 -15.58 -11.56 -2.01
N PHE A 27 -15.16 -11.32 -3.25
CA PHE A 27 -14.12 -12.11 -3.87
C PHE A 27 -12.76 -11.46 -3.63
N VAL A 28 -11.84 -12.25 -3.09
CA VAL A 28 -10.43 -11.87 -2.95
C VAL A 28 -9.79 -11.93 -4.34
N ASP A 29 -9.08 -10.86 -4.73
CA ASP A 29 -8.27 -10.85 -5.93
C ASP A 29 -6.87 -11.42 -5.61
N PRO A 30 -6.50 -12.62 -6.11
CA PRO A 30 -5.22 -13.23 -5.79
C PRO A 30 -4.03 -12.42 -6.29
N SER A 31 -4.21 -11.63 -7.36
CA SER A 31 -3.15 -10.80 -7.93
C SER A 31 -2.77 -9.65 -7.00
N ILE A 32 -3.77 -9.02 -6.37
CA ILE A 32 -3.56 -7.98 -5.36
C ILE A 32 -2.86 -8.54 -4.13
N ILE A 33 -3.27 -9.71 -3.64
CA ILE A 33 -2.61 -10.35 -2.50
C ILE A 33 -1.14 -10.66 -2.81
N TYR A 34 -0.86 -11.19 -3.99
CA TYR A 34 0.52 -11.46 -4.42
C TYR A 34 1.35 -10.18 -4.53
N GLN A 35 0.79 -9.11 -5.10
CA GLN A 35 1.45 -7.81 -5.18
C GLN A 35 1.69 -7.22 -3.78
N CYS A 36 0.69 -7.22 -2.91
CA CYS A 36 0.82 -6.75 -1.53
C CYS A 36 1.92 -7.50 -0.77
N THR A 37 2.02 -8.81 -0.97
CA THR A 37 3.07 -9.64 -0.39
C THR A 37 4.46 -9.16 -0.83
N LYS A 38 4.65 -8.90 -2.13
CA LYS A 38 5.89 -8.34 -2.66
C LYS A 38 6.21 -6.95 -2.12
N VAL A 39 5.20 -6.10 -1.98
CA VAL A 39 5.37 -4.75 -1.41
C VAL A 39 5.88 -4.86 0.03
N LEU A 40 5.27 -5.72 0.84
CA LEU A 40 5.70 -5.96 2.22
C LEU A 40 7.13 -6.50 2.28
N ASP A 41 7.51 -7.42 1.40
CA ASP A 41 8.87 -7.96 1.33
C ASP A 41 9.90 -6.89 0.91
N ARG A 42 9.53 -6.00 -0.01
CA ARG A 42 10.41 -4.95 -0.56
C ARG A 42 10.57 -3.75 0.37
N ARG A 43 9.46 -3.26 0.92
CA ARG A 43 9.38 -2.00 1.69
C ARG A 43 9.46 -2.22 3.20
N GLY A 44 9.07 -3.40 3.66
CA GLY A 44 9.04 -3.76 5.07
C GLY A 44 7.80 -3.26 5.82
N GLU A 45 7.62 -3.79 7.02
CA GLU A 45 6.43 -3.52 7.86
C GLU A 45 6.39 -2.11 8.42
N ALA A 46 7.54 -1.50 8.72
CA ALA A 46 7.58 -0.12 9.22
C ALA A 46 7.03 0.88 8.17
N TRP A 47 7.32 0.62 6.89
CA TRP A 47 6.74 1.38 5.77
C TRP A 47 5.23 1.18 5.70
N ALA A 48 4.78 -0.07 5.74
CA ALA A 48 3.35 -0.39 5.67
C ALA A 48 2.57 0.22 6.84
N ALA A 49 3.10 0.19 8.05
CA ALA A 49 2.47 0.82 9.22
C ALA A 49 2.27 2.33 9.03
N ALA A 50 3.24 3.03 8.44
CA ALA A 50 3.11 4.45 8.12
C ALA A 50 2.09 4.71 7.00
N ILE A 51 2.08 3.88 5.95
CA ILE A 51 1.09 3.98 4.88
C ILE A 51 -0.32 3.76 5.40
N LEU A 52 -0.54 2.82 6.34
CA LEU A 52 -1.86 2.52 6.89
C LEU A 52 -2.25 3.43 8.06
N GLY A 53 -1.27 4.06 8.71
CA GLY A 53 -1.50 4.95 9.85
C GLY A 53 -1.91 4.21 11.12
N ARG A 54 -1.56 2.93 11.23
CA ARG A 54 -1.84 2.08 12.40
C ARG A 54 -0.71 1.09 12.64
N ASP A 55 -0.65 0.55 13.85
CA ASP A 55 0.21 -0.58 14.15
C ASP A 55 -0.27 -1.85 13.43
N ILE A 56 0.67 -2.60 12.85
CA ILE A 56 0.44 -3.86 12.12
C ILE A 56 1.19 -5.05 12.75
N SER A 57 1.61 -4.91 14.01
CA SER A 57 2.33 -5.97 14.75
C SER A 57 1.53 -7.28 14.88
N ARG A 58 0.19 -7.21 14.84
CA ARG A 58 -0.71 -8.36 14.83
C ARG A 58 -0.41 -9.26 13.63
N ARG A 59 -0.19 -10.56 13.88
CA ARG A 59 0.12 -11.55 12.84
C ARG A 59 -1.13 -12.15 12.21
N SER A 60 -1.01 -12.56 10.95
CA SER A 60 -2.04 -13.34 10.27
C SER A 60 -2.18 -14.73 10.92
N ILE A 61 -3.42 -15.22 10.95
CA ILE A 61 -3.73 -16.57 11.47
C ILE A 61 -3.30 -17.64 10.46
N ALA A 62 -3.43 -17.35 9.16
CA ALA A 62 -3.10 -18.29 8.10
C ALA A 62 -1.59 -18.35 7.82
N ASP A 63 -0.88 -17.23 8.02
CA ASP A 63 0.57 -17.13 7.85
C ASP A 63 1.16 -16.24 8.95
N PRO A 64 1.70 -16.81 10.04
CA PRO A 64 2.28 -16.05 11.14
C PRO A 64 3.48 -15.18 10.75
N SER A 65 4.11 -15.41 9.59
CA SER A 65 5.20 -14.56 9.09
C SER A 65 4.71 -13.21 8.55
N ARG A 66 3.40 -13.06 8.33
CA ARG A 66 2.79 -11.88 7.72
C ARG A 66 1.95 -11.07 8.72
N PRO A 67 1.87 -9.74 8.57
CA PRO A 67 0.95 -8.93 9.36
C PRO A 67 -0.51 -9.22 8.98
N TRP A 68 -1.41 -8.97 9.93
CA TRP A 68 -2.85 -8.96 9.70
C TRP A 68 -3.25 -7.63 9.04
N LEU A 69 -3.87 -7.75 7.87
CA LEU A 69 -4.43 -6.63 7.11
C LEU A 69 -5.96 -6.65 7.20
N ASP A 70 -6.53 -5.48 7.37
CA ASP A 70 -7.97 -5.25 7.31
C ASP A 70 -8.41 -5.02 5.85
N ALA A 71 -9.73 -5.05 5.64
CA ALA A 71 -10.32 -4.97 4.30
C ALA A 71 -9.87 -3.71 3.53
N GLY A 72 -9.34 -3.90 2.33
CA GLY A 72 -8.84 -2.84 1.44
C GLY A 72 -7.42 -2.32 1.75
N GLU A 73 -6.79 -2.76 2.83
CA GLU A 73 -5.42 -2.32 3.15
C GLU A 73 -4.38 -2.96 2.23
N ASP A 74 -4.64 -4.16 1.73
CA ASP A 74 -3.85 -4.82 0.69
C ASP A 74 -3.74 -3.93 -0.56
N ARG A 75 -4.87 -3.38 -1.01
CA ARG A 75 -4.96 -2.45 -2.14
C ARG A 75 -4.28 -1.11 -1.82
N ALA A 76 -4.42 -0.62 -0.59
CA ALA A 76 -3.76 0.60 -0.17
C ALA A 76 -2.24 0.48 -0.23
N LEU A 77 -1.67 -0.64 0.22
CA LEU A 77 -0.22 -0.85 0.14
C LEU A 77 0.26 -0.93 -1.32
N VAL A 78 -0.47 -1.62 -2.20
CA VAL A 78 -0.13 -1.70 -3.63
C VAL A 78 -0.23 -0.34 -4.33
N ALA A 79 -1.28 0.43 -4.04
CA ALA A 79 -1.46 1.76 -4.61
C ALA A 79 -0.38 2.74 -4.13
N ALA A 80 -0.04 2.72 -2.84
CA ALA A 80 1.00 3.57 -2.27
C ALA A 80 2.38 3.24 -2.85
N ASP A 81 2.69 1.96 -3.03
CA ASP A 81 3.95 1.54 -3.64
C ASP A 81 4.07 2.02 -5.10
N THR A 82 2.96 2.00 -5.85
CA THR A 82 2.88 2.55 -7.21
C THR A 82 3.09 4.07 -7.22
N GLU A 83 2.54 4.78 -6.22
CA GLU A 83 2.68 6.23 -6.11
C GLU A 83 4.11 6.65 -5.76
N GLU A 84 4.78 5.92 -4.86
CA GLU A 84 6.21 6.10 -4.57
C GLU A 84 7.08 5.86 -5.79
N ASP A 85 6.82 4.78 -6.55
CA ASP A 85 7.60 4.48 -7.76
C ASP A 85 7.40 5.57 -8.83
N ARG A 86 6.20 6.15 -8.98
CA ARG A 86 5.96 7.30 -9.86
C ARG A 86 6.71 8.54 -9.40
N ALA A 87 6.69 8.86 -8.11
CA ALA A 87 7.41 10.00 -7.57
C ALA A 87 8.93 9.85 -7.76
N ALA A 88 9.46 8.64 -7.60
CA ALA A 88 10.86 8.34 -7.84
C ALA A 88 11.25 8.51 -9.32
N ILE A 89 10.41 8.04 -10.26
CA ILE A 89 10.63 8.22 -11.70
C ILE A 89 10.60 9.70 -12.08
N ALA A 90 9.61 10.46 -11.61
CA ALA A 90 9.51 11.90 -11.89
C ALA A 90 10.73 12.69 -11.37
N HIS A 91 11.40 12.20 -10.33
CA HIS A 91 12.63 12.80 -9.83
C HIS A 91 13.87 12.49 -10.70
N LEU A 92 13.83 11.41 -11.50
CA LEU A 92 14.93 11.00 -12.37
C LEU A 92 14.90 11.68 -13.74
N ASP A 93 13.80 12.33 -14.11
CA ASP A 93 13.63 13.04 -15.39
C ASP A 93 13.33 14.54 -15.17
N PRO A 94 14.35 15.36 -14.84
CA PRO A 94 14.16 16.79 -14.61
C PRO A 94 13.98 17.61 -15.90
N ASP A 95 14.08 17.01 -17.10
CA ASP A 95 14.20 17.72 -18.37
C ASP A 95 12.92 17.76 -19.24
N GLU A 96 11.80 17.17 -18.81
CA GLU A 96 10.50 17.41 -19.47
C GLU A 96 9.74 18.58 -18.81
N ASN A 97 10.20 19.80 -19.09
CA ASN A 97 9.45 21.03 -18.83
C ASN A 97 9.36 21.86 -20.12
N PRO A 98 8.27 21.76 -20.91
CA PRO A 98 7.95 22.77 -21.92
C PRO A 98 7.37 24.05 -21.29
#